data_AF-A0A7Y9JLH5-F1
#
_entry.id   AF-A0A7Y9JLH5-F1
#
_cell.length_a   1.000
_cell.length_b   1.000
_cell.length_c   1.000
_cell.angle_alpha   90.00
_cell.angle_beta   90.00
_cell.angle_gamma   90.00
#
_symmetry.space_group_name_H-M   'P 1'
#
loop_
_entity.id
_entity.type
_entity.pdbx_description
1 polymer ?
#
loop_
_entity_poly.entity_id
_entity_poly.type
_entity_poly.pdbx_seq_one_letter_code
_entity_poly.pdbx_strand_id
1 'polypeptide(L)'
;MQRANLVISALMVLAATYGILRAIRTGRGLAIGVLTGAYGVCLALSALFLPDPSGGFPPGESSGAATTGGILHLAFGAIGFACLAAAAFAYARWASVRGERAQALLGLCGGIVVLVGFVAGAALARSPIGVALLWASVLAGLLWLALACAHLYTVVPHPVLAQRAPHPDPA
;
A
#
# COMPACT_ATOMS: atom_id res chain seq x y z
N MET A 1 8.41 6.98 18.52
CA MET A 1 8.12 7.56 17.20
C MET A 1 7.71 6.51 16.17
N GLN A 2 8.52 5.50 15.87
CA GLN A 2 8.24 4.51 14.81
C GLN A 2 6.90 3.75 14.97
N ARG A 3 6.55 3.31 16.19
CA ARG A 3 5.25 2.66 16.48
C ARG A 3 4.06 3.51 16.07
N ALA A 4 4.03 4.76 16.51
CA ALA A 4 2.92 5.67 16.23
C ALA A 4 2.77 5.92 14.72
N ASN A 5 3.88 6.11 14.00
CA ASN A 5 3.86 6.27 12.55
C ASN A 5 3.29 5.04 11.84
N LEU A 6 3.67 3.83 12.26
CA LEU A 6 3.12 2.60 11.68
C LEU A 6 1.62 2.45 11.96
N VAL A 7 1.17 2.75 13.18
CA VAL A 7 -0.26 2.72 13.54
C VAL A 7 -1.05 3.73 12.72
N ILE A 8 -0.58 4.97 12.62
CA ILE A 8 -1.26 6.02 11.84
C ILE A 8 -1.32 5.63 10.36
N SER A 9 -0.20 5.15 9.79
CA SER A 9 -0.16 4.68 8.41
C SER A 9 -1.13 3.51 8.18
N ALA A 10 -1.23 2.56 9.12
CA ALA A 10 -2.18 1.46 9.02
C ALA A 10 -3.63 1.95 8.98
N LEU A 11 -3.99 2.91 9.85
CA LEU A 11 -5.32 3.53 9.84
C LEU A 11 -5.61 4.25 8.53
N MET A 12 -4.63 4.97 7.98
CA MET A 12 -4.76 5.64 6.67
C MET A 12 -4.99 4.62 5.53
N VAL A 13 -4.25 3.51 5.54
CA VAL A 13 -4.41 2.43 4.55
C VAL A 13 -5.79 1.74 4.68
N LEU A 14 -6.29 1.55 5.89
CA LEU A 14 -7.63 1.00 6.12
C LEU A 14 -8.73 1.99 5.69
N ALA A 15 -8.54 3.30 5.88
CA ALA A 15 -9.43 4.31 5.35
C ALA A 15 -9.44 4.32 3.80
N ALA A 16 -8.26 4.21 3.18
CA ALA A 16 -8.13 4.06 1.72
C ALA A 16 -8.83 2.79 1.22
N THR A 17 -8.70 1.68 1.94
CA THR A 17 -9.40 0.42 1.67
C THR A 17 -10.92 0.62 1.60
N TYR A 18 -11.48 1.29 2.61
CA TYR A 18 -12.90 1.60 2.64
C TYR A 18 -13.31 2.51 1.46
N GLY A 19 -12.48 3.49 1.10
CA GLY A 19 -12.67 4.33 -0.08
C GLY A 19 -12.72 3.53 -1.37
N ILE A 20 -11.77 2.61 -1.59
CA ILE A 20 -11.70 1.73 -2.76
C ILE A 20 -12.94 0.86 -2.88
N LEU A 21 -13.36 0.22 -1.78
CA LEU A 21 -14.55 -0.64 -1.73
C LEU A 21 -15.83 0.13 -2.07
N ARG A 22 -15.92 1.42 -1.69
CA ARG A 22 -17.06 2.28 -2.06
C ARG A 22 -16.99 2.80 -3.49
N ALA A 23 -15.79 3.09 -3.99
CA ALA A 23 -15.57 3.69 -5.30
C ALA A 23 -15.78 2.70 -6.45
N ILE A 24 -15.30 1.46 -6.30
CA ILE A 24 -15.29 0.46 -7.37
C ILE A 24 -16.28 -0.66 -7.04
N ARG A 25 -17.53 -0.51 -7.47
CA ARG A 25 -18.61 -1.48 -7.21
C ARG A 25 -18.61 -2.67 -8.18
N THR A 26 -17.45 -3.32 -8.32
CA THR A 26 -17.29 -4.54 -9.13
C THR A 26 -16.42 -5.55 -8.38
N GLY A 27 -16.40 -6.82 -8.81
CA GLY A 27 -15.53 -7.83 -8.19
C GLY A 27 -14.04 -7.46 -8.17
N ARG A 28 -13.59 -6.62 -9.12
CA ARG A 28 -12.22 -6.07 -9.12
C ARG A 28 -11.99 -5.07 -7.99
N GLY A 29 -13.00 -4.27 -7.65
CA GLY A 29 -12.93 -3.35 -6.51
C GLY A 29 -12.83 -4.09 -5.18
N LEU A 30 -13.54 -5.21 -5.04
CA LEU A 30 -13.39 -6.09 -3.89
C LEU A 30 -11.95 -6.62 -3.77
N ALA A 31 -11.35 -7.10 -4.86
CA ALA A 31 -9.98 -7.59 -4.85
C ALA A 31 -8.96 -6.51 -4.44
N ILE A 32 -9.03 -5.32 -5.06
CA ILE A 32 -8.13 -4.20 -4.74
C ILE A 32 -8.31 -3.79 -3.26
N GLY A 33 -9.56 -3.65 -2.80
CA GLY A 33 -9.88 -3.29 -1.43
C GLY A 33 -9.38 -4.32 -0.42
N VAL A 34 -9.68 -5.61 -0.59
CA VAL A 34 -9.26 -6.67 0.33
C VAL A 34 -7.74 -6.77 0.42
N LEU A 35 -7.02 -6.70 -0.70
CA LEU A 35 -5.55 -6.73 -0.72
C LEU A 35 -4.94 -5.50 -0.02
N THR A 36 -5.51 -4.31 -0.27
CA THR A 36 -5.09 -3.08 0.42
C THR A 36 -5.38 -3.14 1.93
N GLY A 37 -6.52 -3.72 2.31
CA GLY A 37 -6.89 -3.92 3.71
C GLY A 37 -5.98 -4.91 4.42
N ALA A 38 -5.64 -6.02 3.76
CA ALA A 38 -4.69 -7.00 4.27
C ALA A 38 -3.32 -6.37 4.50
N TYR A 39 -2.85 -5.51 3.58
CA TYR A 39 -1.64 -4.71 3.80
C TYR A 39 -1.76 -3.81 5.04
N GLY A 40 -2.88 -3.09 5.21
CA GLY A 40 -3.13 -2.26 6.39
C GLY A 40 -3.10 -3.05 7.71
N VAL A 41 -3.69 -4.24 7.75
CA VAL A 41 -3.64 -5.13 8.91
C VAL A 41 -2.22 -5.62 9.18
N CYS A 42 -1.49 -6.05 8.15
CA CYS A 42 -0.09 -6.45 8.29
C CYS A 42 0.79 -5.31 8.80
N LEU A 43 0.52 -4.08 8.37
CA LEU A 43 1.22 -2.88 8.85
C LEU A 43 0.94 -2.61 10.33
N ALA A 44 -0.31 -2.79 10.78
CA ALA A 44 -0.68 -2.70 12.19
C ALA A 44 0.02 -3.79 13.03
N LEU A 45 0.05 -5.04 12.55
CA LEU A 45 0.77 -6.13 13.21
C LEU A 45 2.28 -5.85 13.28
N SER A 46 2.86 -5.31 12.21
CA SER A 46 4.25 -4.86 12.18
C SER A 46 4.53 -3.68 13.14
N ALA A 47 3.51 -2.95 13.57
CA ALA A 47 3.66 -1.93 14.60
C ALA A 47 3.78 -2.53 16.02
N LEU A 48 3.20 -3.72 16.23
CA LEU A 48 3.27 -4.44 17.51
C LEU A 48 4.64 -5.09 17.71
N PHE A 49 5.21 -5.64 16.64
CA PHE A 49 6.53 -6.28 16.64
C PHE A 49 7.54 -5.38 15.93
N LEU A 50 8.48 -4.80 16.67
CA LEU A 50 9.47 -3.88 16.07
C LEU A 50 10.56 -4.66 15.34
N PRO A 51 11.13 -4.07 14.27
CA PRO A 51 12.27 -4.67 13.58
C PRO A 51 13.48 -4.67 14.50
N ASP A 52 14.35 -5.66 14.29
CA ASP A 52 15.64 -5.70 14.97
C ASP A 52 16.54 -4.54 14.52
N PRO A 53 17.47 -4.09 15.38
CA PRO A 53 18.49 -3.12 15.01
C PRO A 53 19.32 -3.61 13.83
N SER A 54 19.66 -2.71 12.91
CA SER A 54 20.49 -2.99 11.75
C SER A 54 21.73 -2.11 11.77
N GLY A 55 22.89 -2.72 12.00
CA GLY A 55 24.24 -2.18 11.81
C GLY A 55 24.38 -0.65 11.90
N GLY A 56 24.09 -0.06 13.06
CA GLY A 56 24.15 1.39 13.29
C GLY A 56 22.82 2.13 13.30
N PHE A 57 21.69 1.43 13.13
CA PHE A 57 20.34 1.98 13.28
C PHE A 57 19.49 1.12 14.24
N PRO A 58 19.04 1.67 15.38
CA PRO A 58 19.24 3.05 15.87
C PRO A 58 20.73 3.39 16.15
N PRO A 59 21.12 4.68 16.19
CA PRO A 59 22.49 5.08 16.49
C PRO A 59 22.97 4.48 17.82
N GLY A 60 24.13 3.83 17.81
CA GLY A 60 24.71 3.17 18.98
C GLY A 60 24.35 1.68 19.13
N GLU A 61 23.45 1.14 18.31
CA GLU A 61 23.12 -0.28 18.31
C GLU A 61 23.86 -1.06 17.20
N SER A 62 24.55 -2.13 17.61
CA SER A 62 25.17 -3.10 16.69
C SER A 62 24.16 -4.13 16.22
N SER A 63 24.36 -4.68 15.02
CA SER A 63 23.58 -5.83 14.54
C SER A 63 23.69 -7.00 15.53
N GLY A 64 22.56 -7.38 16.13
CA GLY A 64 22.45 -8.54 17.02
C GLY A 64 21.95 -9.80 16.30
N ALA A 65 21.74 -10.87 17.06
CA ALA A 65 20.98 -12.03 16.58
C ALA A 65 19.52 -11.63 16.34
N ALA A 66 18.88 -12.26 15.35
CA ALA A 66 17.48 -11.99 15.05
C ALA A 66 16.59 -12.37 16.23
N THR A 67 15.72 -11.44 16.65
CA THR A 67 14.73 -11.71 17.70
C THR A 67 13.42 -12.21 17.10
N THR A 68 12.60 -12.88 17.90
CA THR A 68 11.24 -13.26 17.48
C THR A 68 10.43 -12.05 17.02
N GLY A 69 10.60 -10.90 17.67
CA GLY A 69 9.93 -9.65 17.29
C GLY A 69 10.37 -9.16 15.91
N GLY A 70 11.68 -9.12 15.65
CA GLY A 70 12.20 -8.73 14.33
C GLY A 70 11.79 -9.68 13.21
N ILE A 71 11.76 -10.99 13.48
CA ILE A 71 11.28 -12.00 12.55
C ILE A 71 9.79 -11.78 12.23
N LEU A 72 8.95 -11.56 13.25
CA LEU A 72 7.53 -11.29 13.07
C LEU A 72 7.31 -9.99 12.28
N HIS A 73 8.07 -8.92 12.58
CA HIS A 73 8.03 -7.68 11.82
C HIS A 73 8.31 -7.92 10.33
N LEU A 74 9.38 -8.65 10.02
CA LEU A 74 9.76 -8.95 8.65
C LEU A 74 8.73 -9.84 7.94
N ALA A 75 8.17 -10.83 8.65
CA ALA A 75 7.14 -11.72 8.11
C ALA A 75 5.84 -10.96 7.76
N PHE A 76 5.33 -10.14 8.67
CA PHE A 76 4.17 -9.29 8.39
C PHE A 76 4.49 -8.25 7.31
N GLY A 77 5.70 -7.70 7.28
CA GLY A 77 6.20 -6.90 6.17
C GLY A 77 6.09 -7.63 4.84
N ALA A 78 6.63 -8.85 4.75
CA ALA A 78 6.62 -9.63 3.51
C ALA A 78 5.22 -9.92 2.98
N ILE A 79 4.31 -10.35 3.87
CA ILE A 79 2.91 -10.58 3.52
C ILE A 79 2.25 -9.27 3.08
N GLY A 80 2.45 -8.20 3.85
CA GLY A 80 1.87 -6.89 3.57
C GLY A 80 2.31 -6.31 2.23
N PHE A 81 3.62 -6.32 1.94
CA PHE A 81 4.14 -5.80 0.68
C PHE A 81 3.74 -6.66 -0.52
N ALA A 82 3.60 -7.98 -0.36
CA ALA A 82 3.03 -8.83 -1.39
C ALA A 82 1.56 -8.48 -1.66
N CYS A 83 0.75 -8.27 -0.62
CA CYS A 83 -0.62 -7.80 -0.74
C CYS A 83 -0.70 -6.43 -1.44
N LEU A 84 0.17 -5.48 -1.08
CA LEU A 84 0.21 -4.16 -1.68
C LEU A 84 0.58 -4.22 -3.17
N ALA A 85 1.59 -5.00 -3.54
CA ALA A 85 1.96 -5.21 -4.93
C ALA A 85 0.82 -5.86 -5.73
N ALA A 86 0.15 -6.88 -5.16
CA ALA A 86 -1.00 -7.52 -5.78
C ALA A 86 -2.18 -6.53 -5.94
N ALA A 87 -2.42 -5.64 -4.98
CA ALA A 87 -3.41 -4.57 -5.10
C ALA A 87 -3.06 -3.62 -6.25
N ALA A 88 -1.79 -3.25 -6.40
CA ALA A 88 -1.30 -2.40 -7.49
C ALA A 88 -1.46 -3.05 -8.87
N PHE A 89 -1.20 -4.35 -8.99
CA PHE A 89 -1.46 -5.10 -10.23
C PHE A 89 -2.97 -5.25 -10.52
N ALA A 90 -3.79 -5.49 -9.50
CA ALA A 90 -5.24 -5.53 -9.66
C ALA A 90 -5.80 -4.16 -10.12
N TYR A 91 -5.27 -3.06 -9.56
CA TYR A 91 -5.57 -1.71 -9.99
C TYR A 91 -5.12 -1.47 -11.44
N ALA A 92 -3.90 -1.86 -11.79
CA ALA A 92 -3.38 -1.74 -13.16
C ALA A 92 -4.29 -2.44 -14.17
N ARG A 93 -4.74 -3.66 -13.84
CA ARG A 93 -5.67 -4.42 -14.68
C ARG A 93 -7.03 -3.76 -14.78
N TRP A 94 -7.56 -3.25 -13.66
CA TRP A 94 -8.83 -2.51 -13.65
C TRP A 94 -8.76 -1.25 -14.53
N ALA A 95 -7.71 -0.45 -14.40
CA ALA A 95 -7.47 0.74 -15.22
C ALA A 95 -7.28 0.40 -16.71
N SER A 96 -6.57 -0.69 -17.01
CA SER A 96 -6.35 -1.17 -18.40
C SER A 96 -7.67 -1.50 -19.10
N VAL A 97 -8.58 -2.18 -18.40
CA VAL A 97 -9.92 -2.53 -18.94
C VAL A 97 -10.75 -1.28 -19.24
N ARG A 98 -10.48 -0.17 -18.56
CA ARG A 98 -11.13 1.13 -18.75
C ARG A 98 -10.44 2.02 -19.80
N GLY A 99 -9.35 1.55 -20.42
CA GLY A 99 -8.58 2.32 -21.39
C GLY A 99 -7.66 3.38 -20.77
N GLU A 100 -7.50 3.40 -19.45
CA GLU A 100 -6.75 4.44 -18.73
C GLU A 100 -5.25 4.07 -18.64
N ARG A 101 -4.52 4.25 -19.76
CA ARG A 101 -3.12 3.79 -19.91
C ARG A 101 -2.16 4.30 -18.84
N ALA A 102 -2.25 5.58 -18.48
CA ALA A 102 -1.38 6.17 -17.46
C ALA A 102 -1.57 5.52 -16.08
N GLN A 103 -2.82 5.25 -15.70
CA GLN A 103 -3.17 4.60 -14.43
C GLN A 103 -2.79 3.13 -14.43
N ALA A 104 -2.91 2.45 -15.57
CA ALA A 104 -2.43 1.09 -15.75
C ALA A 104 -0.91 0.99 -15.53
N LEU A 105 -0.13 1.89 -16.14
CA LEU A 105 1.32 1.95 -15.95
C LEU A 105 1.71 2.30 -14.52
N LEU A 106 1.00 3.25 -13.90
CA LEU A 106 1.21 3.62 -12.51
C LEU A 106 1.07 2.39 -11.57
N GLY A 107 0.01 1.61 -11.73
CA GLY A 107 -0.18 0.38 -10.94
C GLY A 107 0.85 -0.71 -11.23
N LEU A 108 1.21 -0.90 -12.50
CA LEU A 108 2.19 -1.91 -12.90
C LEU A 108 3.59 -1.56 -12.36
N CYS A 109 4.07 -0.36 -12.63
CA CYS A 109 5.38 0.10 -12.17
C CYS A 109 5.43 0.16 -10.64
N GLY A 110 4.37 0.67 -10.00
CA GLY A 110 4.26 0.71 -8.54
C GLY A 110 4.38 -0.68 -7.92
N GLY A 111 3.63 -1.66 -8.43
CA GLY A 111 3.68 -3.04 -7.93
C GLY A 111 5.06 -3.70 -8.13
N ILE A 112 5.71 -3.49 -9.27
CA ILE A 112 7.06 -4.01 -9.54
C ILE A 112 8.09 -3.40 -8.58
N VAL A 113 8.11 -2.07 -8.46
CA VAL A 113 9.07 -1.37 -7.59
C VAL A 113 8.89 -1.80 -6.14
N VAL A 114 7.64 -1.90 -5.68
CA VAL A 114 7.32 -2.39 -4.33
C VAL A 114 7.85 -3.80 -4.12
N LEU A 115 7.52 -4.75 -5.01
CA LEU A 115 7.87 -6.16 -4.83
C LEU A 115 9.37 -6.39 -4.93
N VAL A 116 10.01 -5.88 -5.97
CA VAL A 116 11.45 -6.04 -6.20
C VAL A 116 12.24 -5.31 -5.12
N GLY A 117 11.85 -4.08 -4.79
CA GLY A 117 12.49 -3.28 -3.74
C GLY A 117 12.40 -3.95 -2.37
N PHE A 118 11.24 -4.53 -2.03
CA PHE A 118 11.09 -5.25 -0.77
C PHE A 118 11.93 -6.53 -0.73
N VAL A 119 11.86 -7.38 -1.77
CA VAL A 119 12.62 -8.64 -1.81
C VAL A 119 14.13 -8.38 -1.75
N ALA A 120 14.63 -7.46 -2.56
CA ALA A 120 16.05 -7.09 -2.56
C ALA A 120 16.47 -6.43 -1.24
N GLY A 121 15.62 -5.54 -0.69
CA GLY A 121 15.86 -4.89 0.58
C GLY A 121 15.90 -5.85 1.76
N ALA A 122 14.97 -6.81 1.81
CA ALA A 122 14.91 -7.85 2.84
C ALA A 122 16.13 -8.78 2.77
N ALA A 123 16.53 -9.19 1.56
CA ALA A 123 17.73 -10.02 1.37
C ALA A 123 19.01 -9.32 1.85
N LEU A 124 19.04 -7.98 1.79
CA LEU A 124 20.18 -7.13 2.15
C LEU A 124 19.96 -6.35 3.46
N ALA A 125 18.98 -6.72 4.28
CA ALA A 125 18.49 -5.89 5.40
C ALA A 125 19.55 -5.53 6.46
N ARG A 126 20.65 -6.28 6.53
CA ARG A 126 21.80 -6.00 7.42
C ARG A 126 22.81 -5.00 6.85
N SER A 127 22.53 -4.40 5.70
CA SER A 127 23.38 -3.42 5.02
C SER A 127 22.61 -2.11 4.77
N PRO A 128 23.32 -0.96 4.68
CA PRO A 128 22.68 0.33 4.40
C PRO A 128 21.89 0.33 3.09
N ILE A 129 22.37 -0.39 2.07
CA ILE A 129 21.69 -0.47 0.77
C ILE A 129 20.39 -1.27 0.86
N GLY A 130 20.34 -2.35 1.66
CA GLY A 130 19.09 -3.09 1.88
C GLY A 130 18.05 -2.27 2.62
N VAL A 131 18.48 -1.52 3.64
CA VAL A 131 17.61 -0.55 4.33
C VAL A 131 17.08 0.50 3.36
N ALA A 132 17.94 1.06 2.50
CA ALA A 132 17.52 2.04 1.48
C ALA A 132 16.49 1.46 0.49
N LEU A 133 16.64 0.20 0.07
CA LEU A 133 15.68 -0.48 -0.80
C LEU A 133 14.33 -0.74 -0.11
N LEU A 134 14.34 -1.09 1.17
CA LEU A 134 13.12 -1.19 1.98
C LEU A 134 12.39 0.16 2.06
N TRP A 135 13.13 1.24 2.30
CA TRP A 135 12.59 2.60 2.28
C TRP A 135 12.01 2.97 0.91
N ALA A 136 12.71 2.66 -0.17
CA ALA A 136 12.23 2.90 -1.53
C ALA A 136 10.91 2.16 -1.80
N SER A 137 10.78 0.91 -1.33
CA SER A 137 9.55 0.12 -1.43
C SER A 137 8.40 0.75 -0.63
N VAL A 138 8.65 1.19 0.61
CA VAL A 138 7.65 1.93 1.42
C VAL A 138 7.17 3.17 0.69
N LEU A 139 8.10 4.03 0.24
CA LEU A 139 7.78 5.31 -0.40
C LEU A 139 7.04 5.10 -1.73
N ALA A 140 7.48 4.15 -2.55
CA ALA A 140 6.82 3.81 -3.80
C ALA A 140 5.40 3.27 -3.56
N GLY A 141 5.22 2.40 -2.56
CA GLY A 141 3.92 1.85 -2.20
C GLY A 141 2.94 2.92 -1.71
N LEU A 142 3.39 3.81 -0.83
CA LEU A 142 2.58 4.94 -0.34
C LEU A 142 2.26 5.95 -1.45
N LEU A 143 3.23 6.27 -2.31
CA LEU A 143 3.03 7.16 -3.44
C LEU A 143 2.02 6.58 -4.43
N TRP A 144 2.16 5.30 -4.78
CA TRP A 144 1.19 4.61 -5.63
C TRP A 144 -0.22 4.66 -5.01
N LEU A 145 -0.36 4.31 -3.73
CA LEU A 145 -1.66 4.29 -3.07
C LEU A 145 -2.29 5.68 -3.03
N ALA A 146 -1.50 6.71 -2.72
CA ALA A 146 -1.98 8.09 -2.71
C ALA A 146 -2.48 8.54 -4.10
N LEU A 147 -1.73 8.26 -5.16
CA LEU A 147 -2.11 8.60 -6.53
C LEU A 147 -3.33 7.79 -7.01
N ALA A 148 -3.41 6.50 -6.64
CA ALA A 148 -4.58 5.67 -6.91
C ALA A 148 -5.83 6.20 -6.19
N CYS A 149 -5.72 6.60 -4.92
CA CYS A 149 -6.82 7.24 -4.19
C CYS A 149 -7.24 8.57 -4.82
N ALA A 150 -6.28 9.41 -5.22
CA ALA A 150 -6.56 10.68 -5.90
C ALA A 150 -7.29 10.45 -7.24
N HIS A 151 -6.86 9.47 -8.02
CA HIS A 151 -7.55 9.09 -9.24
C HIS A 151 -8.96 8.55 -8.95
N LEU A 152 -9.11 7.67 -7.97
CA LEU A 152 -10.42 7.13 -7.58
C LEU A 152 -11.40 8.23 -7.15
N TYR A 153 -10.91 9.29 -6.52
CA TYR A 153 -11.71 10.46 -6.18
C TYR A 153 -12.26 11.18 -7.43
N THR A 154 -11.54 11.18 -8.54
CA THR A 154 -11.99 11.82 -9.80
C THR A 154 -13.03 11.01 -10.57
N VAL A 155 -13.13 9.70 -10.35
CA VAL A 155 -14.04 8.81 -11.09
C VAL A 155 -15.34 8.50 -10.34
N VAL A 156 -15.41 8.82 -9.04
CA VAL A 156 -16.64 8.67 -8.25
C VAL A 156 -17.51 9.93 -8.42
N PRO A 157 -18.78 9.80 -8.87
CA PRO A 157 -19.67 10.94 -9.03
C PRO A 157 -19.85 11.69 -7.71
N HIS A 158 -19.63 13.01 -7.72
CA HIS A 158 -19.85 13.84 -6.54
C HIS A 158 -21.35 13.89 -6.23
N PRO A 159 -21.80 13.59 -4.99
CA PRO A 159 -23.23 13.53 -4.65
C PRO A 159 -23.99 14.83 -4.97
N VAL A 160 -23.32 15.97 -4.87
CA VAL A 160 -23.89 17.30 -5.17
C VAL A 160 -24.10 17.52 -6.68
N LEU A 161 -23.26 16.93 -7.53
CA LEU A 161 -23.42 17.04 -9.00
C LEU A 161 -24.50 16.08 -9.52
N ALA A 162 -24.62 14.89 -8.91
CA ALA A 162 -25.68 13.94 -9.23
C ALA A 162 -27.09 14.50 -8.93
N GLN A 163 -27.23 15.35 -7.90
CA GLN A 163 -28.49 16.00 -7.55
C GLN A 163 -28.87 17.18 -8.46
N ARG A 164 -27.93 17.70 -9.28
CA ARG A 164 -28.18 18.83 -10.20
C ARG A 164 -28.59 18.39 -11.61
N ALA A 165 -28.59 17.09 -11.90
CA ALA A 165 -29.09 16.59 -13.18
C ALA A 165 -30.60 16.91 -13.27
N PRO A 166 -31.06 17.62 -14.34
CA PRO A 166 -32.47 17.93 -14.49
C PRO A 166 -33.31 16.65 -14.48
N HIS A 167 -34.35 16.61 -13.66
CA HIS A 167 -35.37 15.57 -13.75
C HIS A 167 -36.05 15.74 -15.12
N PRO A 168 -36.11 14.72 -15.99
CA PRO A 168 -36.89 14.84 -17.21
C PRO A 168 -38.34 15.07 -16.82
N ASP A 169 -38.93 16.16 -17.33
CA ASP A 169 -40.34 16.47 -17.10
C ASP A 169 -41.21 15.30 -17.60
N PRO A 170 -42.22 14.88 -16.82
CA PRO A 170 -43.15 13.86 -17.28
C PRO A 170 -43.91 14.40 -18.50
N ALA A 171 -43.85 13.64 -19.59
CA ALA A 171 -44.58 13.88 -20.84
C ALA A 171 -46.08 13.57 -20.68
#